data_AF-X6P4W4-F1
#
_entry.id   AF-X6P4W4-F1
#
_cell.length_a   1.000
_cell.length_b   1.000
_cell.length_c   1.000
_cell.angle_alpha   90.00
_cell.angle_beta   90.00
_cell.angle_gamma   90.00
#
_symmetry.space_group_name_H-M   'P 1'
#
loop_
_entity.id
_entity.type
_entity.pdbx_description
1 polymer ?
#
loop_
_entity_poly.entity_id
_entity_poly.type
_entity_poly.pdbx_seq_one_letter_code
_entity_poly.pdbx_strand_id
1 'polypeptide(L)'
;MNCEKTDDLGTGLNGMDVVQENLRSACVWKLHKSHQQLIQLIHTQPRDKIKQLKKKKKNRFIETLRQNESIWWDYENLWNKNCWQMGNQVSTFTASCSYQQMNQLNSTLSSWVQQCVTQSGGSSYQGGVNTILESETRLRETLGIYALPSIIVNSILVHGNIDCEEIDPQGCTVLSAICAGFVEGSDPQQCHYTPAPTVNYNCTSSNKDCRGICYGTWRKDKCGQCLPSDDESFDDCVGCDGVAFSGKKINPCGFCLQNNSSNFATYGRDCNDTCNGQHAIDSCGQCLSQSDPSWDSCVGCDGV
;
A
#
# COMPACT_ATOMS: atom_id res chain seq x y z
N MET A 1 -16.01 36.76 -5.39
CA MET A 1 -15.11 36.13 -6.37
C MET A 1 -14.00 37.11 -6.65
N ASN A 2 -12.88 36.98 -5.94
CA ASN A 2 -11.66 37.74 -6.24
C ASN A 2 -10.78 36.81 -7.08
N CYS A 3 -10.72 37.05 -8.39
CA CYS A 3 -9.59 36.61 -9.20
C CYS A 3 -8.41 37.52 -8.82
N GLU A 4 -7.44 37.00 -8.07
CA GLU A 4 -6.19 37.72 -7.88
C GLU A 4 -5.49 37.89 -9.23
N LYS A 5 -5.25 39.14 -9.59
CA LYS A 5 -4.46 39.58 -10.74
C LYS A 5 -2.98 39.34 -10.46
N THR A 6 -2.34 38.37 -11.11
CA THR A 6 -0.87 38.33 -11.23
C THR A 6 -0.34 37.79 -12.57
N ASP A 7 -1.17 37.71 -13.62
CA ASP A 7 -0.68 37.40 -14.96
C ASP A 7 -0.12 38.67 -15.64
N ASP A 8 1.12 39.04 -15.30
CA ASP A 8 1.92 39.97 -16.09
C ASP A 8 2.37 39.29 -17.39
N LEU A 9 1.59 39.46 -18.46
CA LEU A 9 1.89 38.96 -19.81
C LEU A 9 3.08 39.67 -20.49
N GLY A 10 3.73 40.65 -19.84
CA GLY A 10 4.84 41.43 -20.39
C GLY A 10 6.24 40.86 -20.14
N THR A 11 6.39 39.92 -19.21
CA THR A 11 7.70 39.39 -18.74
C THR A 11 7.73 37.85 -18.72
N GLY A 12 7.27 37.21 -19.79
CA GLY A 12 7.29 35.75 -19.92
C GLY A 12 8.69 35.13 -20.00
N LEU A 13 8.80 33.86 -19.64
CA LEU A 13 10.02 33.06 -19.83
C LEU A 13 10.36 32.91 -21.31
N ASN A 14 11.65 32.89 -21.64
CA ASN A 14 12.08 32.57 -22.99
C ASN A 14 11.72 31.11 -23.32
N GLY A 15 10.99 30.88 -24.41
CA GLY A 15 10.57 29.54 -24.82
C GLY A 15 11.74 28.58 -25.05
N MET A 16 12.90 29.06 -25.49
CA MET A 16 14.10 28.23 -25.60
C MET A 16 14.61 27.77 -24.24
N ASP A 17 14.65 28.67 -23.26
CA ASP A 17 15.13 28.30 -21.92
C ASP A 17 14.22 27.23 -21.31
N VAL A 18 12.90 27.34 -21.54
CA VAL A 18 11.91 26.33 -21.11
C VAL A 18 12.16 24.99 -21.78
N VAL A 19 12.36 24.97 -23.11
CA VAL A 19 12.67 23.74 -23.85
C VAL A 19 13.99 23.12 -23.38
N GLN A 20 15.01 23.94 -23.15
CA GLN A 20 16.31 23.47 -22.67
C GLN A 20 16.25 22.94 -21.24
N GLU A 21 15.40 23.51 -20.38
CA GLU A 21 15.18 22.99 -19.03
C GLU A 21 14.46 21.65 -19.05
N ASN A 22 13.37 21.54 -19.82
CA ASN A 22 12.69 20.26 -20.04
C ASN A 22 13.65 19.20 -20.56
N LEU A 23 14.56 19.56 -21.49
CA LEU A 23 15.58 18.64 -21.98
C LEU A 23 16.59 18.22 -20.90
N ARG A 24 17.01 19.14 -20.02
CA ARG A 24 17.87 18.83 -18.87
C ARG A 24 17.19 17.84 -17.92
N SER A 25 15.93 18.10 -17.55
CA SER A 25 15.11 17.18 -16.77
C SER A 25 14.99 15.80 -17.43
N ALA A 26 14.66 15.76 -18.74
CA ALA A 26 14.56 14.52 -19.50
C ALA A 26 15.88 13.74 -19.56
N CYS A 27 17.02 14.43 -19.58
CA CYS A 27 18.33 13.82 -19.44
C CYS A 27 18.50 13.16 -18.06
N VAL A 28 18.17 13.86 -16.95
CA VAL A 28 18.19 13.26 -15.61
C VAL A 28 17.28 12.01 -15.54
N TRP A 29 16.11 12.05 -16.17
CA TRP A 29 15.20 10.91 -16.27
C TRP A 29 15.80 9.74 -17.05
N LYS A 30 16.51 10.02 -18.16
CA LYS A 30 17.22 8.99 -18.95
C LYS A 30 18.32 8.30 -18.14
N LEU A 31 19.04 9.04 -17.29
CA LEU A 31 20.00 8.46 -16.35
C LEU A 31 19.31 7.56 -15.33
N HIS A 32 18.22 8.05 -14.73
CA HIS A 32 17.41 7.29 -13.77
C HIS A 32 16.90 5.96 -14.36
N LYS A 33 16.32 5.98 -15.56
CA LYS A 33 15.86 4.75 -16.26
C LYS A 33 17.00 3.75 -16.51
N SER A 34 18.18 4.24 -16.87
CA SER A 34 19.36 3.39 -17.10
C SER A 34 19.79 2.69 -15.80
N HIS A 35 19.71 3.38 -14.66
CA HIS A 35 19.97 2.77 -13.35
C HIS A 35 18.87 1.78 -12.93
N GLN A 36 17.59 2.08 -13.17
CA GLN A 36 16.47 1.16 -12.88
C GLN A 36 16.62 -0.18 -13.62
N GLN A 37 16.99 -0.15 -14.89
CA GLN A 37 17.25 -1.38 -15.67
C GLN A 37 18.38 -2.21 -15.05
N LEU A 38 19.47 -1.57 -14.60
CA LEU A 38 20.56 -2.25 -13.91
C LEU A 38 20.12 -2.85 -12.57
N ILE A 39 19.28 -2.13 -11.81
CA ILE A 39 18.72 -2.61 -10.55
C ILE A 39 17.83 -3.84 -10.77
N GLN A 40 16.91 -3.80 -11.74
CA GLN A 40 16.07 -4.95 -12.08
C GLN A 40 16.90 -6.19 -12.45
N LEU A 41 17.96 -6.01 -13.25
CA LEU A 41 18.89 -7.09 -13.59
C LEU A 41 19.59 -7.68 -12.35
N ILE A 42 19.92 -6.86 -11.35
CA ILE A 42 20.49 -7.34 -10.08
C ILE A 42 19.45 -8.11 -9.26
N HIS A 43 18.20 -7.63 -9.22
CA HIS A 43 17.11 -8.30 -8.48
C HIS A 43 16.68 -9.64 -9.09
N THR A 44 16.93 -9.85 -10.38
CA THR A 44 16.73 -11.15 -11.05
C THR A 44 17.84 -12.19 -10.81
N GLN A 45 18.94 -11.83 -10.12
CA GLN A 45 20.03 -12.76 -9.84
C GLN A 45 19.69 -13.72 -8.66
N PRO A 46 20.27 -14.94 -8.63
CA PRO A 46 20.06 -15.89 -7.53
C PRO A 46 20.40 -15.27 -6.17
N ARG A 47 19.53 -15.53 -5.16
CA ARG A 47 19.61 -14.95 -3.80
C ARG A 47 21.00 -15.07 -3.14
N ASP A 48 21.77 -16.10 -3.49
CA ASP A 48 23.10 -16.34 -2.93
C ASP A 48 24.19 -15.39 -3.47
N LYS A 49 24.08 -14.94 -4.72
CA LYS A 49 24.97 -13.89 -5.29
C LYS A 49 24.69 -12.53 -4.66
N ILE A 50 23.42 -12.20 -4.41
CA ILE A 50 23.01 -10.95 -3.77
C ILE A 50 23.50 -10.90 -2.31
N LYS A 51 23.47 -12.03 -1.58
CA LYS A 51 24.02 -12.12 -0.22
C LYS A 51 25.52 -11.83 -0.16
N GLN A 52 26.30 -12.32 -1.12
CA GLN A 52 27.75 -12.06 -1.19
C GLN A 52 28.06 -10.58 -1.49
N LEU A 53 27.28 -9.93 -2.37
CA LEU A 53 27.43 -8.50 -2.68
C LEU A 53 27.04 -7.61 -1.49
N LYS A 54 25.94 -7.93 -0.80
CA LYS A 54 25.49 -7.21 0.41
C LYS A 54 26.46 -7.32 1.58
N LYS A 55 27.21 -8.43 1.68
CA LYS A 55 28.19 -8.66 2.76
C LYS A 55 29.48 -7.82 2.61
N LYS A 56 29.81 -7.34 1.40
CA LYS A 56 31.07 -6.61 1.14
C LYS A 56 31.01 -5.09 1.32
N LYS A 57 29.86 -4.42 1.15
CA LYS A 57 29.72 -2.94 1.30
C LYS A 57 28.29 -2.51 1.66
N LYS A 58 27.78 -2.97 2.81
CA LYS A 58 26.34 -2.86 3.19
C LYS A 58 25.76 -1.44 3.17
N ASN A 59 26.48 -0.43 3.65
CA ASN A 59 25.93 0.93 3.77
C ASN A 59 26.13 1.77 2.49
N ARG A 60 27.35 1.77 1.94
CA ARG A 60 27.67 2.53 0.72
C ARG A 60 26.88 2.05 -0.51
N PHE A 61 26.59 0.75 -0.60
CA PHE A 61 25.82 0.20 -1.72
C PHE A 61 24.34 0.58 -1.64
N ILE A 62 23.74 0.58 -0.45
CA ILE A 62 22.32 0.93 -0.26
C ILE A 62 22.10 2.44 -0.43
N GLU A 63 23.03 3.29 0.03
CA GLU A 63 22.96 4.74 -0.18
C GLU A 63 23.08 5.10 -1.67
N THR A 64 24.01 4.48 -2.40
CA THR A 64 24.15 4.70 -3.85
C THR A 64 22.95 4.15 -4.65
N LEU A 65 22.32 3.07 -4.19
CA LEU A 65 21.08 2.55 -4.80
C LEU A 65 19.89 3.50 -4.57
N ARG A 66 19.67 3.95 -3.33
CA ARG A 66 18.59 4.90 -3.00
C ARG A 66 18.76 6.23 -3.71
N GLN A 67 19.98 6.78 -3.75
CA GLN A 67 20.27 8.00 -4.51
C GLN A 67 19.96 7.85 -6.01
N ASN A 68 20.02 6.64 -6.58
CA ASN A 68 19.72 6.40 -7.99
C ASN A 68 18.23 6.15 -8.26
N GLU A 69 17.45 5.71 -7.27
CA GLU A 69 16.02 5.40 -7.39
C GLU A 69 15.12 6.64 -7.40
N SER A 70 15.55 7.76 -6.80
CA SER A 70 14.77 9.01 -6.75
C SER A 70 15.44 10.20 -7.44
N ILE A 71 16.62 10.02 -8.07
CA ILE A 71 17.46 11.15 -8.53
C ILE A 71 16.73 12.19 -9.40
N TRP A 72 15.78 11.75 -10.22
CA TRP A 72 14.98 12.64 -11.05
C TRP A 72 13.97 13.43 -10.20
N TRP A 73 13.22 12.76 -9.33
CA TRP A 73 12.28 13.41 -8.41
C TRP A 73 12.98 14.39 -7.47
N ASP A 74 14.16 14.02 -6.95
CA ASP A 74 14.96 14.89 -6.08
C ASP A 74 15.45 16.13 -6.84
N TYR A 75 15.82 15.96 -8.11
CA TYR A 75 16.19 17.08 -8.99
C TYR A 75 15.01 18.02 -9.23
N GLU A 76 13.86 17.49 -9.63
CA GLU A 76 12.65 18.29 -9.86
C GLU A 76 12.24 19.07 -8.61
N ASN A 77 12.30 18.46 -7.43
CA ASN A 77 11.99 19.12 -6.16
C ASN A 77 12.96 20.26 -5.85
N LEU A 78 14.26 20.05 -6.01
CA LEU A 78 15.26 21.11 -5.80
C LEU A 78 15.12 22.23 -6.84
N TRP A 79 14.88 21.88 -8.09
CA TRP A 79 14.70 22.84 -9.17
C TRP A 79 13.43 23.68 -8.96
N ASN A 80 12.29 23.06 -8.67
CA ASN A 80 11.03 23.74 -8.41
C ASN A 80 11.11 24.66 -7.18
N LYS A 81 11.92 24.28 -6.19
CA LYS A 81 12.11 25.10 -4.98
C LYS A 81 13.07 26.27 -5.19
N ASN A 82 14.16 26.06 -5.92
CA ASN A 82 15.30 26.99 -5.92
C ASN A 82 15.50 27.74 -7.25
N CYS A 83 14.98 27.21 -8.36
CA CYS A 83 15.15 27.78 -9.70
C CYS A 83 13.84 28.30 -10.28
N TRP A 84 12.72 27.63 -9.98
CA TRP A 84 11.38 28.12 -10.27
C TRP A 84 10.92 29.06 -9.16
N GLN A 85 10.62 30.31 -9.51
CA GLN A 85 10.06 31.29 -8.58
C GLN A 85 8.64 31.63 -9.01
N MET A 86 7.66 31.32 -8.14
CA MET A 86 6.30 31.84 -8.26
C MET A 86 6.36 33.36 -8.04
N GLY A 87 6.28 34.15 -9.12
CA GLY A 87 6.29 35.62 -9.04
C GLY A 87 6.96 36.39 -10.19
N ASN A 88 7.11 35.80 -11.38
CA ASN A 88 7.63 36.46 -12.59
C ASN A 88 9.07 37.03 -12.48
N GLN A 89 9.90 36.50 -11.57
CA GLN A 89 11.32 36.83 -11.53
C GLN A 89 12.11 35.81 -12.36
N VAL A 90 12.40 36.17 -13.62
CA VAL A 90 13.11 35.34 -14.62
C VAL A 90 14.58 35.05 -14.24
N SER A 91 15.13 35.72 -13.22
CA SER A 91 16.57 35.73 -12.92
C SER A 91 17.15 34.38 -12.50
N THR A 92 16.35 33.47 -11.94
CA THR A 92 16.81 32.14 -11.50
C THR A 92 16.49 31.02 -12.50
N PHE A 93 15.69 31.29 -13.53
CA PHE A 93 15.35 30.34 -14.59
C PHE A 93 16.53 30.21 -15.57
N THR A 94 17.62 29.60 -15.11
CA THR A 94 18.88 29.51 -15.87
C THR A 94 19.48 28.12 -15.78
N ALA A 95 20.23 27.74 -16.82
CA ALA A 95 20.98 26.49 -16.83
C ALA A 95 21.96 26.39 -15.64
N SER A 96 22.53 27.52 -15.18
CA SER A 96 23.42 27.54 -14.02
C SER A 96 22.70 27.13 -12.74
N CYS A 97 21.48 27.59 -12.53
CA CYS A 97 20.70 27.19 -11.35
C CYS A 97 20.44 25.68 -11.38
N SER A 98 20.04 25.16 -12.54
CA SER A 98 19.79 23.73 -12.76
C SER A 98 21.02 22.88 -12.45
N TYR A 99 22.20 23.24 -12.99
CA TYR A 99 23.44 22.52 -12.70
C TYR A 99 23.87 22.61 -11.23
N GLN A 100 23.61 23.73 -10.56
CA GLN A 100 23.84 23.86 -9.13
C GLN A 100 22.97 22.88 -8.32
N GLN A 101 21.69 22.72 -8.67
CA GLN A 101 20.80 21.76 -7.99
C GLN A 101 21.25 20.32 -8.27
N MET A 102 21.61 20.00 -9.51
CA MET A 102 22.14 18.69 -9.86
C MET A 102 23.39 18.33 -9.04
N ASN A 103 24.31 19.28 -8.87
CA ASN A 103 25.56 19.05 -8.14
C ASN A 103 25.37 18.91 -6.62
N GLN A 104 24.26 19.40 -6.07
CA GLN A 104 23.89 19.12 -4.67
C GLN A 104 23.52 17.65 -4.47
N LEU A 105 22.91 17.02 -5.46
CA LEU A 105 22.55 15.59 -5.43
C LEU A 105 23.74 14.70 -5.73
N ASN A 106 24.48 15.03 -6.79
CA ASN A 106 25.64 14.27 -7.24
C ASN A 106 26.57 15.18 -8.06
N SER A 107 27.83 15.29 -7.63
CA SER A 107 28.83 16.16 -8.25
C SER A 107 29.14 15.87 -9.72
N THR A 108 28.79 14.68 -10.21
CA THR A 108 28.98 14.27 -11.62
C THR A 108 27.73 14.47 -12.47
N LEU A 109 26.56 14.70 -11.86
CA LEU A 109 25.27 14.74 -12.56
C LEU A 109 25.21 15.86 -13.59
N SER A 110 25.65 17.07 -13.22
CA SER A 110 25.65 18.21 -14.17
C SER A 110 26.49 17.94 -15.41
N SER A 111 27.67 17.31 -15.23
CA SER A 111 28.57 16.97 -16.34
C SER A 111 27.94 15.93 -17.27
N TRP A 112 27.29 14.92 -16.71
CA TRP A 112 26.57 13.91 -17.49
C TRP A 112 25.39 14.53 -18.25
N VAL A 113 24.61 15.41 -17.61
CA VAL A 113 23.47 16.07 -18.25
C VAL A 113 23.91 16.98 -19.38
N GLN A 114 25.01 17.74 -19.22
CA GLN A 114 25.57 18.56 -20.31
C GLN A 114 25.95 17.71 -21.53
N GLN A 115 26.55 16.55 -21.31
CA GLN A 115 26.87 15.60 -22.38
C GLN A 115 25.59 15.06 -23.04
N CYS A 116 24.59 14.66 -22.25
CA CYS A 116 23.30 14.18 -22.75
C CYS A 116 22.58 15.23 -23.61
N VAL A 117 22.51 16.48 -23.15
CA VAL A 117 21.94 17.61 -23.90
C VAL A 117 22.67 17.79 -25.24
N THR A 118 24.01 17.78 -25.22
CA THR A 118 24.82 17.93 -26.44
C THR A 118 24.60 16.79 -27.42
N GLN A 119 24.62 15.53 -26.93
CA GLN A 119 24.42 14.33 -27.74
C GLN A 119 23.01 14.21 -28.30
N SER A 120 22.01 14.79 -27.63
CA SER A 120 20.62 14.73 -28.09
C SER A 120 20.36 15.53 -29.37
N GLY A 121 21.22 16.50 -29.71
CA GLY A 121 21.09 17.38 -30.87
C GLY A 121 19.94 18.40 -30.74
N GLY A 122 19.85 19.38 -31.63
CA GLY A 122 18.66 20.25 -31.74
C GLY A 122 18.30 21.08 -30.50
N SER A 123 19.26 21.37 -29.61
CA SER A 123 19.02 22.08 -28.34
C SER A 123 19.30 23.59 -28.40
N SER A 124 19.68 24.13 -29.56
CA SER A 124 20.01 25.55 -29.79
C SER A 124 19.21 26.15 -30.96
N TYR A 125 19.31 27.47 -31.17
CA TYR A 125 18.67 28.18 -32.31
C TYR A 125 19.16 27.73 -33.69
N GLN A 126 20.31 27.05 -33.75
CA GLN A 126 20.93 26.57 -34.97
C GLN A 126 21.01 25.04 -34.84
N GLY A 127 19.91 24.32 -35.13
CA GLY A 127 19.86 22.90 -34.82
C GLY A 127 18.80 22.09 -35.56
N GLY A 128 19.13 20.82 -35.83
CA GLY A 128 18.26 19.79 -36.39
C GLY A 128 17.38 19.10 -35.34
N VAL A 129 17.03 17.83 -35.55
CA VAL A 129 16.10 17.08 -34.68
C VAL A 129 16.73 16.76 -33.32
N ASN A 130 16.04 17.11 -32.22
CA ASN A 130 16.40 16.62 -30.88
C ASN A 130 15.80 15.23 -30.66
N THR A 131 16.67 14.23 -30.52
CA THR A 131 16.26 12.82 -30.43
C THR A 131 15.48 12.47 -29.16
N ILE A 132 15.72 13.18 -28.05
CA ILE A 132 15.03 12.94 -26.79
C ILE A 132 13.62 13.52 -26.84
N LEU A 133 13.49 14.79 -27.27
CA LEU A 133 12.19 15.46 -27.39
C LEU A 133 11.29 14.79 -28.44
N GLU A 134 11.88 14.29 -29.53
CA GLU A 134 11.16 13.49 -30.53
C GLU A 134 10.58 12.21 -29.91
N SER A 135 11.40 11.49 -29.12
CA SER A 135 10.95 10.27 -28.44
C SER A 135 9.85 10.53 -27.41
N GLU A 136 9.91 11.68 -26.71
CA GLU A 136 8.89 12.09 -25.74
C GLU A 136 7.57 12.44 -26.42
N THR A 137 7.63 13.21 -27.51
CA THR A 137 6.45 13.57 -28.32
C THR A 137 5.74 12.32 -28.82
N ARG A 138 6.50 11.38 -29.41
CA ARG A 138 5.95 10.11 -29.90
C ARG A 138 5.33 9.27 -28.78
N LEU A 139 5.93 9.27 -27.58
CA LEU A 139 5.39 8.56 -26.44
C LEU A 139 4.07 9.17 -25.98
N ARG A 140 3.97 10.51 -25.92
CA ARG A 140 2.73 11.22 -25.59
C ARG A 140 1.62 10.90 -26.59
N GLU A 141 1.93 10.91 -27.89
CA GLU A 141 0.99 10.50 -28.95
C GLU A 141 0.51 9.05 -28.78
N THR A 142 1.45 8.13 -28.51
CA THR A 142 1.13 6.70 -28.33
C THR A 142 0.25 6.45 -27.11
N LEU A 143 0.41 7.26 -26.07
CA LEU A 143 -0.40 7.21 -24.84
C LEU A 143 -1.69 8.03 -24.91
N GLY A 144 -1.97 8.71 -26.03
CA GLY A 144 -3.15 9.57 -26.18
C GLY A 144 -3.14 10.80 -25.26
N ILE A 145 -1.96 11.32 -24.91
CA ILE A 145 -1.80 12.48 -24.04
C ILE A 145 -1.87 13.76 -24.87
N TYR A 146 -3.01 14.45 -24.83
CA TYR A 146 -3.25 15.70 -25.56
C TYR A 146 -3.38 16.94 -24.66
N ALA A 147 -3.44 16.76 -23.34
CA ALA A 147 -3.50 17.85 -22.37
C ALA A 147 -2.51 17.57 -21.23
N LEU A 148 -1.90 18.64 -20.70
CA LEU A 148 -1.02 18.55 -19.54
C LEU A 148 -1.62 19.36 -18.38
N PRO A 149 -1.41 18.90 -17.13
CA PRO A 149 -0.83 17.61 -16.77
C PRO A 149 -1.80 16.44 -17.04
N SER A 150 -1.25 15.25 -17.35
CA SER A 150 -2.00 14.00 -17.52
C SER A 150 -1.32 12.88 -16.74
N ILE A 151 -2.11 12.07 -16.01
CA ILE A 151 -1.60 10.95 -15.22
C ILE A 151 -2.28 9.67 -15.72
N ILE A 152 -1.48 8.65 -16.01
CA ILE A 152 -1.96 7.34 -16.44
C ILE A 152 -1.44 6.30 -15.44
N VAL A 153 -2.33 5.50 -14.87
CA VAL A 153 -2.01 4.39 -13.96
C VAL A 153 -2.47 3.10 -14.62
N ASN A 154 -1.56 2.15 -14.83
CA ASN A 154 -1.83 0.87 -15.49
C ASN A 154 -2.60 1.00 -16.83
N SER A 155 -2.21 1.98 -17.65
CA SER A 155 -2.84 2.32 -18.95
C SER A 155 -4.24 2.94 -18.87
N ILE A 156 -4.70 3.30 -17.66
CA ILE A 156 -5.96 4.02 -17.45
C ILE A 156 -5.65 5.48 -17.10
N LEU A 157 -6.28 6.40 -17.82
CA LEU A 157 -6.17 7.83 -17.54
C LEU A 157 -6.86 8.14 -16.20
N VAL A 158 -6.15 8.80 -15.30
CA VAL A 158 -6.69 9.29 -14.04
C VAL A 158 -7.46 10.58 -14.31
N HIS A 159 -8.74 10.61 -13.96
CA HIS A 159 -9.60 11.78 -14.09
C HIS A 159 -9.73 12.51 -12.75
N GLY A 160 -9.84 13.84 -12.79
CA GLY A 160 -10.10 14.67 -11.61
C GLY A 160 -8.93 15.57 -11.23
N ASN A 161 -8.95 16.09 -9.99
CA ASN A 161 -7.85 16.88 -9.48
C ASN A 161 -6.64 15.96 -9.23
N ILE A 162 -5.49 16.36 -9.78
CA ILE A 162 -4.22 15.67 -9.60
C ILE A 162 -3.41 16.24 -8.43
N ASP A 163 -3.80 17.41 -7.94
CA ASP A 163 -3.22 18.01 -6.75
C ASP A 163 -3.71 17.24 -5.52
N CYS A 164 -2.75 16.89 -4.65
CA CYS A 164 -3.01 16.17 -3.42
C CYS A 164 -2.70 17.12 -2.26
N GLU A 165 -3.73 17.79 -1.72
CA GLU A 165 -3.60 18.64 -0.54
C GLU A 165 -3.12 17.82 0.67
N GLU A 166 -3.63 16.58 0.79
CA GLU A 166 -3.16 15.55 1.70
C GLU A 166 -2.80 14.28 0.93
N ILE A 167 -1.70 13.61 1.31
CA ILE A 167 -1.23 12.38 0.65
C ILE A 167 -1.87 11.17 1.34
N ASP A 168 -3.18 11.02 1.14
CA ASP A 168 -3.96 9.86 1.58
C ASP A 168 -4.92 9.37 0.47
N PRO A 169 -5.37 8.11 0.49
CA PRO A 169 -6.19 7.55 -0.60
C PRO A 169 -7.56 8.21 -0.79
N GLN A 170 -8.05 9.00 0.18
CA GLN A 170 -9.31 9.73 0.10
C GLN A 170 -9.10 11.16 -0.42
N GLY A 171 -8.03 11.82 0.03
CA GLY A 171 -7.65 13.19 -0.38
C GLY A 171 -6.89 13.28 -1.71
N CYS A 172 -6.28 12.19 -2.16
CA CYS A 172 -5.40 12.16 -3.34
C CYS A 172 -5.89 11.17 -4.38
N THR A 173 -6.55 11.66 -5.44
CA THR A 173 -7.06 10.85 -6.56
C THR A 173 -5.97 9.99 -7.20
N VAL A 174 -4.77 10.54 -7.31
CA VAL A 174 -3.61 9.85 -7.90
C VAL A 174 -3.19 8.67 -7.03
N LEU A 175 -3.07 8.87 -5.71
CA LEU A 175 -2.73 7.80 -4.78
C LEU A 175 -3.82 6.74 -4.74
N SER A 176 -5.08 7.14 -4.75
CA SER A 176 -6.24 6.24 -4.83
C SER A 176 -6.15 5.32 -6.05
N ALA A 177 -5.89 5.90 -7.23
CA ALA A 177 -5.73 5.15 -8.48
C ALA A 177 -4.53 4.18 -8.43
N ILE A 178 -3.41 4.61 -7.85
CA ILE A 178 -2.23 3.74 -7.64
C ILE A 178 -2.57 2.56 -6.73
N CYS A 179 -3.21 2.82 -5.59
CA CYS A 179 -3.59 1.81 -4.61
C CYS A 179 -4.59 0.80 -5.17
N ALA A 180 -5.57 1.25 -5.96
CA ALA A 180 -6.50 0.38 -6.67
C ALA A 180 -5.84 -0.53 -7.72
N GLY A 181 -4.62 -0.21 -8.15
CA GLY A 181 -3.85 -0.99 -9.12
C GLY A 181 -3.16 -2.22 -8.54
N PHE A 182 -3.12 -2.38 -7.22
CA PHE A 182 -2.53 -3.54 -6.56
C PHE A 182 -3.52 -4.70 -6.48
N VAL A 183 -3.01 -5.93 -6.52
CA VAL A 183 -3.82 -7.10 -6.20
C VAL A 183 -4.06 -7.16 -4.69
N GLU A 184 -5.18 -7.73 -4.27
CA GLU A 184 -5.59 -7.82 -2.86
C GLU A 184 -4.46 -8.39 -1.98
N GLY A 185 -4.12 -7.67 -0.91
CA GLY A 185 -3.08 -8.05 0.05
C GLY A 185 -1.63 -7.80 -0.40
N SER A 186 -1.43 -7.23 -1.60
CA SER A 186 -0.09 -6.83 -2.09
C SER A 186 0.18 -5.33 -1.96
N ASP A 187 -0.83 -4.56 -1.61
CA ASP A 187 -0.76 -3.13 -1.54
C ASP A 187 0.01 -2.65 -0.29
N PRO A 188 0.77 -1.56 -0.40
CA PRO A 188 1.60 -1.07 0.69
C PRO A 188 0.75 -0.42 1.80
N GLN A 189 1.27 -0.36 3.03
CA GLN A 189 0.55 0.22 4.18
C GLN A 189 0.03 1.65 3.95
N GLN A 190 0.70 2.42 3.09
CA GLN A 190 0.29 3.78 2.70
C GLN A 190 -1.07 3.81 2.00
N CYS A 191 -1.51 2.71 1.39
CA CYS A 191 -2.84 2.55 0.81
C CYS A 191 -3.95 2.36 1.85
N HIS A 192 -3.57 2.09 3.10
CA HIS A 192 -4.47 1.99 4.25
C HIS A 192 -4.34 3.18 5.19
N TYR A 193 -3.53 4.18 4.84
CA TYR A 193 -3.35 5.35 5.67
C TYR A 193 -4.63 6.17 5.71
N THR A 194 -5.28 6.18 6.86
CA THR A 194 -6.33 7.13 7.20
C THR A 194 -5.69 8.17 8.13
N PRO A 195 -5.60 9.45 7.74
CA PRO A 195 -5.03 10.45 8.62
C PRO A 195 -5.81 10.49 9.93
N ALA A 196 -5.07 10.62 11.05
CA ALA A 196 -5.67 10.85 12.36
C ALA A 196 -6.54 12.12 12.32
N PRO A 197 -7.66 12.17 13.07
CA PRO A 197 -8.77 13.06 12.79
C PRO A 197 -8.45 14.49 13.20
N THR A 198 -8.00 15.32 12.26
CA THR A 198 -8.03 16.79 12.42
C THR A 198 -9.01 17.47 11.47
N VAL A 199 -9.60 16.75 10.51
CA VAL A 199 -10.55 17.33 9.56
C VAL A 199 -11.97 16.89 9.91
N ASN A 200 -12.75 17.83 10.44
CA ASN A 200 -14.16 17.67 10.77
C ASN A 200 -14.98 17.60 9.46
N TYR A 201 -15.01 16.43 8.83
CA TYR A 201 -15.92 16.17 7.72
C TYR A 201 -17.37 16.21 8.22
N ASN A 202 -18.20 17.06 7.62
CA ASN A 202 -19.62 17.13 7.94
C ASN A 202 -20.36 15.97 7.22
N CYS A 203 -20.26 14.74 7.74
CA CYS A 203 -20.95 13.57 7.20
C CYS A 203 -22.24 13.24 7.97
N THR A 204 -23.19 12.58 7.31
CA THR A 204 -24.47 12.18 7.93
C THR A 204 -24.27 11.00 8.89
N SER A 205 -25.22 10.78 9.81
CA SER A 205 -25.15 9.67 10.77
C SER A 205 -25.02 8.29 10.12
N SER A 206 -25.52 8.10 8.89
CA SER A 206 -25.36 6.86 8.13
C SER A 206 -23.94 6.66 7.57
N ASN A 207 -23.15 7.72 7.46
CA ASN A 207 -21.77 7.65 7.00
C ASN A 207 -20.78 7.52 8.16
N LYS A 208 -21.25 7.54 9.41
CA LYS A 208 -20.38 7.38 10.58
C LYS A 208 -20.24 5.91 10.93
N ASP A 209 -19.03 5.53 11.29
CA ASP A 209 -18.75 4.25 11.91
C ASP A 209 -19.27 4.22 13.37
N CYS A 210 -19.12 3.09 14.07
CA CYS A 210 -19.62 3.00 15.43
C CYS A 210 -18.86 3.85 16.47
N ARG A 211 -17.70 4.43 16.12
CA ARG A 211 -16.97 5.43 16.93
C ARG A 211 -17.41 6.87 16.61
N GLY A 212 -18.32 7.05 15.66
CA GLY A 212 -18.76 8.36 15.22
C GLY A 212 -17.83 9.01 14.18
N ILE A 213 -16.89 8.25 13.63
CA ILE A 213 -15.93 8.73 12.64
C ILE A 213 -16.53 8.59 11.24
N CYS A 214 -16.48 9.65 10.46
CA CYS A 214 -16.95 9.66 9.07
C CYS A 214 -16.17 8.66 8.22
N TYR A 215 -16.89 7.79 7.53
CA TYR A 215 -16.38 6.72 6.66
C TYR A 215 -15.35 5.82 7.33
N GLY A 216 -15.38 5.73 8.67
CA GLY A 216 -14.52 4.84 9.42
C GLY A 216 -14.88 3.38 9.20
N THR A 217 -13.95 2.48 9.51
CA THR A 217 -14.08 1.05 9.27
C THR A 217 -14.62 0.27 10.47
N TRP A 218 -14.80 0.93 11.62
CA TRP A 218 -15.18 0.27 12.87
C TRP A 218 -16.66 -0.11 12.87
N ARG A 219 -16.96 -1.33 13.29
CA ARG A 219 -18.34 -1.85 13.30
C ARG A 219 -18.71 -2.34 14.69
N LYS A 220 -20.00 -2.28 15.00
CA LYS A 220 -20.51 -2.98 16.18
C LYS A 220 -20.49 -4.47 15.90
N ASP A 221 -19.85 -5.23 16.77
CA ASP A 221 -19.94 -6.69 16.79
C ASP A 221 -21.29 -7.13 17.39
N LYS A 222 -21.54 -8.45 17.49
CA LYS A 222 -22.75 -9.01 18.12
C LYS A 222 -22.81 -8.73 19.62
N CYS A 223 -21.70 -8.35 20.24
CA CYS A 223 -21.59 -7.94 21.63
C CYS A 223 -21.97 -6.47 21.84
N GLY A 224 -22.15 -5.72 20.74
CA GLY A 224 -22.38 -4.28 20.76
C GLY A 224 -21.11 -3.46 20.97
N GLN A 225 -19.94 -4.09 21.01
CA GLN A 225 -18.65 -3.43 21.10
C GLN A 225 -18.25 -2.87 19.74
N CYS A 226 -17.66 -1.69 19.75
CA CYS A 226 -17.19 -1.05 18.53
C CYS A 226 -15.71 -1.39 18.34
N LEU A 227 -15.42 -2.31 17.42
CA LEU A 227 -14.08 -2.87 17.15
C LEU A 227 -13.81 -2.90 15.62
N PRO A 228 -12.54 -2.97 15.19
CA PRO A 228 -12.18 -3.37 13.83
C PRO A 228 -12.68 -4.79 13.54
N SER A 229 -13.10 -5.07 12.31
CA SER A 229 -13.63 -6.39 11.95
C SER A 229 -12.58 -7.52 11.96
N ASP A 230 -11.31 -7.17 11.98
CA ASP A 230 -10.14 -8.06 12.07
C ASP A 230 -9.55 -8.15 13.49
N ASP A 231 -10.15 -7.49 14.46
CA ASP A 231 -9.73 -7.57 15.86
C ASP A 231 -10.02 -8.96 16.44
N GLU A 232 -9.05 -9.54 17.15
CA GLU A 232 -9.19 -10.87 17.74
C GLU A 232 -10.35 -10.95 18.75
N SER A 233 -10.75 -9.80 19.33
CA SER A 233 -11.88 -9.72 20.25
C SER A 233 -13.24 -9.45 19.59
N PHE A 234 -13.28 -9.36 18.26
CA PHE A 234 -14.55 -9.19 17.54
C PHE A 234 -15.44 -10.42 17.74
N ASP A 235 -16.64 -10.23 18.29
CA ASP A 235 -17.59 -11.30 18.65
C ASP A 235 -17.15 -12.20 19.83
N ASP A 236 -16.18 -11.81 20.68
CA ASP A 236 -15.68 -12.65 21.79
C ASP A 236 -16.73 -13.05 22.84
N CYS A 237 -17.81 -12.27 22.98
CA CYS A 237 -18.91 -12.61 23.88
C CYS A 237 -19.86 -13.67 23.32
N VAL A 238 -19.74 -14.01 22.03
CA VAL A 238 -20.66 -14.91 21.33
C VAL A 238 -20.36 -16.33 21.79
N GLY A 239 -21.37 -16.97 22.38
CA GLY A 239 -21.24 -18.36 22.77
C GLY A 239 -21.15 -19.28 21.54
N CYS A 240 -20.78 -20.53 21.79
CA CYS A 240 -20.72 -21.56 20.74
C CYS A 240 -22.05 -21.84 20.03
N ASP A 241 -23.17 -21.30 20.53
CA ASP A 241 -24.50 -21.35 19.91
C ASP A 241 -24.79 -20.14 19.00
N GLY A 242 -23.80 -19.27 18.77
CA GLY A 242 -23.93 -18.08 17.93
C GLY A 242 -24.68 -16.93 18.59
N VAL A 243 -25.03 -17.05 19.87
CA VAL A 243 -25.78 -16.03 20.62
C VAL A 243 -24.83 -15.25 21.54
N ALA A 244 -24.87 -13.93 21.43
CA ALA A 244 -24.10 -13.04 22.30
C ALA A 244 -24.49 -13.22 23.77
N PHE A 245 -23.48 -13.30 24.65
CA PHE A 245 -23.64 -13.40 26.10
C PHE A 245 -24.44 -14.64 26.57
N SER A 246 -24.52 -15.71 25.77
CA SER A 246 -25.28 -16.92 26.14
C SER A 246 -24.66 -17.73 27.28
N GLY A 247 -23.39 -17.46 27.61
CA GLY A 247 -22.62 -18.19 28.61
C GLY A 247 -22.18 -19.59 28.17
N LYS A 248 -22.46 -19.97 26.92
CA LYS A 248 -22.13 -21.31 26.41
C LYS A 248 -20.72 -21.38 25.82
N LYS A 249 -20.03 -22.48 26.10
CA LYS A 249 -18.70 -22.80 25.56
C LYS A 249 -18.66 -24.22 25.02
N ILE A 250 -17.69 -24.47 24.14
CA ILE A 250 -17.38 -25.83 23.70
C ILE A 250 -16.69 -26.56 24.85
N ASN A 251 -17.24 -27.71 25.22
CA ASN A 251 -16.65 -28.60 26.21
C ASN A 251 -15.52 -29.46 25.62
N PRO A 252 -14.77 -30.24 26.44
CA PRO A 252 -13.68 -31.07 25.93
C PRO A 252 -14.05 -32.09 24.85
N CYS A 253 -15.33 -32.49 24.76
CA CYS A 253 -15.83 -33.43 23.77
C CYS A 253 -16.44 -32.76 22.53
N GLY A 254 -16.36 -31.44 22.41
CA GLY A 254 -16.85 -30.68 21.25
C GLY A 254 -18.30 -30.21 21.35
N PHE A 255 -18.98 -30.41 22.49
CA PHE A 255 -20.37 -30.03 22.66
C PHE A 255 -20.53 -28.59 23.18
N CYS A 256 -21.51 -27.87 22.64
CA CYS A 256 -21.84 -26.52 23.08
C CYS A 256 -22.78 -26.54 24.29
N LEU A 257 -22.27 -26.18 25.46
CA LEU A 257 -22.99 -26.29 26.74
C LEU A 257 -22.82 -25.03 27.59
N GLN A 258 -23.70 -24.85 28.58
CA GLN A 258 -23.52 -23.83 29.59
C GLN A 258 -22.20 -24.06 30.35
N ASN A 259 -21.33 -23.04 30.37
CA ASN A 259 -19.99 -23.16 30.96
C ASN A 259 -20.01 -23.44 32.47
N ASN A 260 -21.11 -23.10 33.14
CA ASN A 260 -21.33 -23.37 34.57
C ASN A 260 -22.09 -24.69 34.83
N SER A 261 -22.36 -25.49 33.81
CA SER A 261 -23.05 -26.76 33.99
C SER A 261 -22.17 -27.75 34.76
N SER A 262 -22.76 -28.47 35.71
CA SER A 262 -22.05 -29.50 36.50
C SER A 262 -21.49 -30.64 35.64
N ASN A 263 -22.10 -30.89 34.48
CA ASN A 263 -21.65 -31.90 33.52
C ASN A 263 -20.80 -31.31 32.38
N PHE A 264 -20.38 -30.05 32.43
CA PHE A 264 -19.65 -29.43 31.32
C PHE A 264 -18.45 -30.28 30.88
N ALA A 265 -17.58 -30.70 31.81
CA ALA A 265 -16.38 -31.46 31.49
C ALA A 265 -16.62 -32.92 31.05
N THR A 266 -17.75 -33.51 31.45
CA THR A 266 -18.05 -34.94 31.31
C THR A 266 -19.10 -35.25 30.24
N TYR A 267 -19.92 -34.28 29.85
CA TYR A 267 -20.96 -34.48 28.85
C TYR A 267 -20.36 -34.92 27.51
N GLY A 268 -20.89 -36.00 26.94
CA GLY A 268 -20.40 -36.59 25.72
C GLY A 268 -19.25 -37.58 25.91
N ARG A 269 -18.78 -37.82 27.14
CA ARG A 269 -17.90 -38.96 27.43
C ARG A 269 -18.72 -40.23 27.62
N ASP A 270 -18.19 -41.35 27.16
CA ASP A 270 -18.67 -42.69 27.48
C ASP A 270 -18.15 -43.11 28.87
N CYS A 271 -18.47 -44.32 29.34
CA CYS A 271 -18.04 -44.77 30.67
C CYS A 271 -16.52 -45.03 30.79
N ASN A 272 -15.78 -45.02 29.67
CA ASN A 272 -14.32 -45.09 29.60
C ASN A 272 -13.69 -43.70 29.43
N ASP A 273 -14.42 -42.64 29.79
CA ASP A 273 -14.02 -41.24 29.65
C ASP A 273 -13.70 -40.81 28.20
N THR A 274 -14.13 -41.60 27.21
CA THR A 274 -13.85 -41.33 25.80
C THR A 274 -14.97 -40.48 25.20
N CYS A 275 -14.63 -39.30 24.69
CA CYS A 275 -15.57 -38.44 24.00
C CYS A 275 -16.18 -39.12 22.77
N ASN A 276 -17.52 -39.09 22.66
CA ASN A 276 -18.30 -39.77 21.63
C ASN A 276 -18.02 -41.29 21.55
N GLY A 277 -17.57 -41.90 22.65
CA GLY A 277 -17.39 -43.34 22.74
C GLY A 277 -18.70 -44.12 22.81
N GLN A 278 -18.63 -45.42 22.58
CA GLN A 278 -19.80 -46.31 22.51
C GLN A 278 -19.98 -47.20 23.75
N HIS A 279 -19.17 -47.02 24.80
CA HIS A 279 -19.26 -47.83 26.01
C HIS A 279 -20.29 -47.27 26.98
N ALA A 280 -21.10 -48.14 27.56
CA ALA A 280 -22.05 -47.78 28.60
C ALA A 280 -21.85 -48.68 29.83
N ILE A 281 -22.33 -48.20 30.98
CA ILE A 281 -22.40 -49.03 32.18
C ILE A 281 -23.54 -50.03 31.99
N ASP A 282 -23.22 -51.32 32.05
CA ASP A 282 -24.20 -52.40 32.01
C ASP A 282 -24.87 -52.61 33.39
N SER A 283 -25.81 -53.55 33.50
CA SER A 283 -26.51 -53.88 34.76
C SER A 283 -25.57 -54.43 35.83
N CYS A 284 -24.40 -54.90 35.42
CA CYS A 284 -23.33 -55.41 36.28
C CYS A 284 -22.41 -54.29 36.80
N GLY A 285 -22.61 -53.05 36.35
CA GLY A 285 -21.72 -51.94 36.67
C GLY A 285 -20.43 -51.92 35.86
N GLN A 286 -20.30 -52.75 34.82
CA GLN A 286 -19.13 -52.81 33.95
C GLN A 286 -19.24 -51.81 32.79
N CYS A 287 -18.13 -51.18 32.43
CA CYS A 287 -18.06 -50.30 31.28
C CYS A 287 -17.69 -51.09 30.02
N LEU A 288 -18.69 -51.43 29.21
CA LEU A 288 -18.53 -52.29 28.03
C LEU A 288 -19.22 -51.68 26.81
N SER A 289 -18.87 -52.15 25.61
CA SER A 289 -19.70 -51.91 24.43
C SER A 289 -20.98 -52.72 24.54
N GLN A 290 -22.12 -52.20 24.07
CA GLN A 290 -23.37 -52.98 23.98
C GLN A 290 -23.23 -54.23 23.09
N SER A 291 -22.20 -54.28 22.24
CA SER A 291 -21.88 -55.45 21.42
C SER A 291 -20.92 -56.43 22.09
N ASP A 292 -20.43 -56.14 23.31
CA ASP A 292 -19.50 -57.02 24.04
C ASP A 292 -20.23 -58.28 24.52
N PRO A 293 -19.72 -59.50 24.27
CA PRO A 293 -20.34 -60.73 24.76
C PRO A 293 -20.51 -60.82 26.29
N SER A 294 -19.78 -59.99 27.03
CA SER A 294 -19.81 -59.94 28.50
C SER A 294 -20.86 -58.96 29.03
N TRP A 295 -21.54 -58.22 28.15
CA TRP A 295 -22.59 -57.27 28.51
C TRP A 295 -23.72 -57.96 29.29
N ASP A 296 -24.03 -57.46 30.49
CA ASP A 296 -25.05 -58.01 31.40
C ASP A 296 -24.81 -59.48 31.79
N SER A 297 -23.58 -60.00 31.67
CA SER A 297 -23.27 -61.42 31.94
C SER A 297 -23.46 -61.85 33.41
N CYS A 298 -23.59 -60.90 34.34
CA CYS A 298 -23.92 -61.15 35.74
C CYS A 298 -25.42 -61.32 36.01
N VAL A 299 -26.29 -60.89 35.07
CA VAL A 299 -27.74 -60.98 35.24
C VAL A 299 -28.15 -62.41 34.92
N GLY A 300 -28.73 -63.12 35.91
CA GLY A 300 -29.21 -64.47 35.74
C GLY A 300 -30.37 -64.56 34.73
N CYS A 301 -30.72 -65.78 34.29
CA CYS A 301 -31.88 -66.01 33.41
C CYS A 301 -33.24 -65.66 34.06
N ASP A 302 -33.24 -65.29 35.34
CA ASP A 302 -34.38 -64.82 36.14
C ASP A 302 -34.44 -63.28 36.28
N GLY A 303 -33.51 -62.54 35.67
CA GLY A 303 -33.52 -61.07 35.65
C GLY A 303 -33.08 -60.40 36.95
N VAL A 304 -32.32 -61.11 37.80
CA VAL A 304 -31.71 -60.61 39.04
C VAL A 304 -30.24 -61.01 39.09
#